data_AF-A0A371IW07-F1
#
_entry.id   AF-A0A371IW07-F1
#
_cell.length_a   1.000
_cell.length_b   1.000
_cell.length_c   1.000
_cell.angle_alpha   90.00
_cell.angle_beta   90.00
_cell.angle_gamma   90.00
#
_symmetry.space_group_name_H-M   'P 1'
#
loop_
_entity.id
_entity.type
_entity.pdbx_description
1 polymer ?
#
loop_
_entity_poly.entity_id
_entity_poly.type
_entity_poly.pdbx_seq_one_letter_code
_entity_poly.pdbx_strand_id
1 'polypeptide(L)'
;MPCLPSLGSKAPDFKANTTQGPINLSDYTGKWVVLFSHPGDFTPVCTTEFLCFAKYYCEFEKRNTELIGLSIDSNSSHLAWLYNIFLFSGVEIPFPVIEDRDMSIAKLYGMISEPMSDTSTIRSVFIIDDKQILRTILYYPLSTGRNIPEILRIIDALQTSDRDNVVTPANWFPGMPVILPYPKTYKELKNRVKNCDNKYSCVDWYLCFVPDNTENAKTLNELNCMPYNFNSKKSKSCSKYRPKIAADTKSQPFDKSHCPNIEPLVMEYVYGNPSNLDAQLLDAVIYAFVEIKPDGTLFVPTPDFLKQLINLKSLKPDLQVIAAIGGWGVDGFSDAALTPTSRYNFARQANQLIKDYNLDGIDIDWEYPGSSAAGIKSRPVDRENFTLLLTAIRDVIGNNKWLSVAGTGDNAYINSSAEINKIAPIINYFNLMSYDFTAGETGDSGKKHHSNLFDSSLSLPGYSVNSMVRNLENAGMPSEKILLGVPFYGRLGATIIKSYDELRKDFINKNGYEFKFDKDAKVPYLVKNGDFAMSYDNELSIFIKSQYVLENCLGGIFSWTSTYDQANILANAMNQGINDPSKLKNEVENIYGKY
;
A
#
# COMPACT_ATOMS: atom_id res chain seq x y z
N MET A 1 10.18 37.99 16.41
CA MET A 1 9.19 36.94 16.09
C MET A 1 8.50 37.36 14.81
N PRO A 2 8.63 36.61 13.69
CA PRO A 2 7.75 36.82 12.55
C PRO A 2 6.30 36.68 13.04
N CYS A 3 5.51 37.73 12.88
CA CYS A 3 4.12 37.78 13.34
C CYS A 3 3.28 37.03 12.31
N LEU A 4 2.80 35.83 12.66
CA LEU A 4 1.88 35.10 11.81
C LEU A 4 0.61 35.93 11.61
N PRO A 5 0.06 36.01 10.38
CA PRO A 5 -1.24 36.62 10.18
C PRO A 5 -2.29 35.92 11.05
N SER A 6 -3.17 36.70 11.67
CA SER A 6 -4.17 36.13 12.58
C SER A 6 -5.17 35.29 11.79
N LEU A 7 -5.38 34.05 12.22
CA LEU A 7 -6.46 33.21 11.70
C LEU A 7 -7.81 33.95 11.83
N GLY A 8 -8.64 33.90 10.79
CA GLY A 8 -9.94 34.58 10.73
C GLY A 8 -9.86 36.08 10.41
N SER A 9 -8.67 36.64 10.18
CA SER A 9 -8.49 38.03 9.72
C SER A 9 -8.31 38.10 8.21
N LYS A 10 -8.44 39.31 7.63
CA LYS A 10 -8.16 39.52 6.21
C LYS A 10 -6.69 39.20 5.94
N ALA A 11 -6.43 38.34 4.96
CA ALA A 11 -5.08 37.95 4.56
C ALA A 11 -4.29 39.20 4.12
N PRO A 12 -3.03 39.36 4.57
CA PRO A 12 -2.19 40.48 4.14
C PRO A 12 -2.02 40.51 2.62
N ASP A 13 -2.43 41.62 2.00
CA ASP A 13 -2.29 41.79 0.55
C ASP A 13 -0.81 41.93 0.16
N PHE A 14 -0.46 41.48 -1.04
CA PHE A 14 0.88 41.60 -1.60
C PHE A 14 0.82 41.76 -3.10
N LYS A 15 1.92 42.32 -3.66
CA LYS A 15 2.19 42.37 -5.09
C LYS A 15 3.48 41.62 -5.38
N ALA A 16 3.44 40.68 -6.30
CA ALA A 16 4.55 39.78 -6.57
C ALA A 16 4.79 39.59 -8.06
N ASN A 17 6.05 39.41 -8.46
CA ASN A 17 6.39 38.86 -9.76
C ASN A 17 6.37 37.33 -9.67
N THR A 18 5.82 36.67 -10.69
CA THR A 18 5.73 35.21 -10.74
C THR A 18 6.17 34.67 -12.09
N THR A 19 6.28 33.34 -12.16
CA THR A 19 6.51 32.60 -13.40
C THR A 19 5.43 32.82 -14.47
N GLN A 20 4.24 33.31 -14.10
CA GLN A 20 3.14 33.62 -15.02
C GLN A 20 2.87 35.13 -15.16
N GLY A 21 3.77 35.97 -14.65
CA GLY A 21 3.63 37.43 -14.66
C GLY A 21 3.31 38.04 -13.30
N PRO A 22 3.15 39.37 -13.22
CA PRO A 22 2.87 40.04 -11.96
C PRO A 22 1.43 39.78 -11.49
N ILE A 23 1.26 39.53 -10.19
CA ILE A 23 -0.04 39.32 -9.55
C ILE A 23 -0.18 40.17 -8.29
N ASN A 24 -1.41 40.47 -7.89
CA ASN A 24 -1.75 40.89 -6.52
C ASN A 24 -2.63 39.83 -5.87
N LEU A 25 -2.53 39.63 -4.55
CA LEU A 25 -3.41 38.67 -3.87
C LEU A 25 -4.89 39.10 -4.00
N SER A 26 -5.14 40.40 -3.93
CA SER A 26 -6.49 40.97 -4.12
C SER A 26 -7.13 40.67 -5.48
N ASP A 27 -6.36 40.30 -6.51
CA ASP A 27 -6.88 39.89 -7.83
C ASP A 27 -7.67 38.56 -7.74
N TYR A 28 -7.47 37.79 -6.68
CA TYR A 28 -8.15 36.50 -6.43
C TYR A 28 -9.44 36.65 -5.60
N THR A 29 -9.93 37.87 -5.36
CA THR A 29 -11.21 38.10 -4.68
C THR A 29 -12.34 37.36 -5.40
N GLY A 30 -13.17 36.62 -4.66
CA GLY A 30 -14.20 35.72 -5.22
C GLY A 30 -13.72 34.29 -5.51
N LYS A 31 -12.43 34.00 -5.33
CA LYS A 31 -11.84 32.66 -5.39
C LYS A 31 -11.14 32.32 -4.08
N TRP A 32 -11.09 31.03 -3.76
CA TRP A 32 -10.23 30.54 -2.69
C TRP A 32 -8.78 30.50 -3.18
N VAL A 33 -7.81 30.68 -2.29
CA VAL A 33 -6.38 30.64 -2.60
C VAL A 33 -5.65 29.73 -1.62
N VAL A 34 -4.87 28.80 -2.15
CA VAL A 34 -3.87 28.05 -1.39
C VAL A 34 -2.51 28.66 -1.72
N LEU A 35 -2.05 29.53 -0.82
CA LEU A 35 -0.71 30.09 -0.87
C LEU A 35 0.23 29.17 -0.11
N PHE A 36 1.28 28.67 -0.76
CA PHE A 36 2.20 27.74 -0.13
C PHE A 36 3.66 28.08 -0.43
N SER A 37 4.52 27.90 0.57
CA SER A 37 5.95 28.10 0.42
C SER A 37 6.70 26.80 0.18
N HIS A 38 7.84 26.87 -0.49
CA HIS A 38 8.78 25.76 -0.63
C HIS A 38 10.21 26.22 -0.32
N PRO A 39 11.02 25.37 0.35
CA PRO A 39 12.39 25.75 0.75
C PRO A 39 13.32 26.18 -0.38
N GLY A 40 13.16 25.60 -1.57
CA GLY A 40 13.92 26.03 -2.73
C GLY A 40 13.75 25.11 -3.93
N ASP A 41 14.08 25.66 -5.09
CA ASP A 41 14.09 25.00 -6.38
C ASP A 41 15.13 23.88 -6.42
N PHE A 42 14.96 22.93 -7.36
CA PHE A 42 15.86 21.78 -7.55
C PHE A 42 16.05 20.89 -6.31
N THR A 43 15.16 20.99 -5.32
CA THR A 43 15.17 20.10 -4.15
C THR A 43 14.18 18.94 -4.32
N PRO A 44 14.48 17.75 -3.79
CA PRO A 44 13.71 16.54 -4.09
C PRO A 44 12.28 16.61 -3.56
N VAL A 45 12.08 17.04 -2.32
CA VAL A 45 10.74 17.11 -1.72
C VAL A 45 9.87 18.16 -2.41
N CYS A 46 10.41 19.37 -2.68
CA CYS A 46 9.66 20.41 -3.39
C CYS A 46 9.25 19.95 -4.79
N THR A 47 10.13 19.21 -5.48
CA THR A 47 9.84 18.66 -6.81
C THR A 47 8.67 17.67 -6.76
N THR A 48 8.65 16.79 -5.76
CA THR A 48 7.52 15.86 -5.58
C THR A 48 6.22 16.58 -5.22
N GLU A 49 6.29 17.64 -4.41
CA GLU A 49 5.10 18.39 -4.00
C GLU A 49 4.48 19.17 -5.16
N PHE A 50 5.30 19.81 -6.01
CA PHE A 50 4.83 20.53 -7.18
C PHE A 50 4.18 19.60 -8.21
N LEU A 51 4.76 18.41 -8.43
CA LEU A 51 4.13 17.37 -9.27
C LEU A 51 2.79 16.92 -8.70
N CYS A 52 2.69 16.74 -7.38
CA CYS A 52 1.42 16.40 -6.73
C CYS A 52 0.40 17.54 -6.85
N PHE A 53 0.77 18.79 -6.56
CA PHE A 53 -0.12 19.94 -6.74
C PHE A 53 -0.61 20.07 -8.18
N ALA A 54 0.26 19.86 -9.17
CA ALA A 54 -0.13 19.87 -10.58
C ALA A 54 -1.08 18.73 -10.92
N LYS A 55 -0.83 17.51 -10.41
CA LYS A 55 -1.73 16.36 -10.59
C LYS A 55 -3.13 16.61 -10.03
N TYR A 56 -3.23 17.26 -8.87
CA TYR A 56 -4.50 17.57 -8.21
C TYR A 56 -5.07 18.93 -8.61
N TYR A 57 -4.45 19.68 -9.54
CA TYR A 57 -4.84 21.05 -9.85
C TYR A 57 -6.32 21.18 -10.23
N CYS A 58 -6.83 20.28 -11.07
CA CYS A 58 -8.25 20.29 -11.45
C CYS A 58 -9.21 20.07 -10.27
N GLU A 59 -8.79 19.39 -9.19
CA GLU A 59 -9.61 19.25 -7.99
C GLU A 59 -9.70 20.55 -7.19
N PHE A 60 -8.65 21.38 -7.23
CA PHE A 60 -8.70 22.73 -6.69
C PHE A 60 -9.61 23.63 -7.56
N GLU A 61 -9.50 23.54 -8.89
CA GLU A 61 -10.37 24.29 -9.80
C GLU A 61 -11.86 23.97 -9.60
N LYS A 62 -12.22 22.69 -9.44
CA LYS A 62 -13.59 22.25 -9.13
C LYS A 62 -14.15 22.89 -7.86
N ARG A 63 -13.28 23.29 -6.93
CA ARG A 63 -13.61 23.95 -5.65
C ARG A 63 -13.47 25.47 -5.73
N ASN A 64 -13.37 26.05 -6.92
CA ASN A 64 -13.11 27.47 -7.12
C ASN A 64 -11.88 27.96 -6.32
N THR A 65 -10.82 27.14 -6.32
CA THR A 65 -9.60 27.36 -5.54
C THR A 65 -8.37 27.44 -6.45
N GLU A 66 -7.56 28.48 -6.26
CA GLU A 66 -6.31 28.71 -6.98
C GLU A 66 -5.10 28.33 -6.13
N LEU A 67 -4.03 27.87 -6.79
CA LEU A 67 -2.75 27.56 -6.16
C LEU A 67 -1.75 28.69 -6.43
N ILE A 68 -0.94 29.05 -5.42
CA ILE A 68 0.16 29.99 -5.57
C ILE A 68 1.37 29.45 -4.79
N GLY A 69 2.44 29.11 -5.50
CA GLY A 69 3.72 28.71 -4.89
C GLY A 69 4.59 29.92 -4.55
N LEU A 70 5.50 29.78 -3.60
CA LEU A 70 6.44 30.83 -3.20
C LEU A 70 7.77 30.25 -2.71
N SER A 71 8.88 30.85 -3.14
CA SER A 71 10.14 30.74 -2.41
C SER A 71 10.97 32.02 -2.57
N ILE A 72 12.13 32.03 -1.93
CA ILE A 72 13.08 33.15 -2.02
C ILE A 72 14.02 33.06 -3.24
N ASP A 73 13.89 32.01 -4.05
CA ASP A 73 14.67 31.86 -5.27
C ASP A 73 14.25 32.89 -6.34
N SER A 74 15.14 33.11 -7.30
CA SER A 74 14.86 34.05 -8.40
C SER A 74 13.86 33.49 -9.41
N ASN A 75 13.14 34.34 -10.14
CA ASN A 75 12.22 33.90 -11.18
C ASN A 75 12.95 33.15 -12.30
N SER A 76 14.21 33.50 -12.58
CA SER A 76 15.05 32.74 -13.52
C SER A 76 15.32 31.30 -13.05
N SER A 77 15.48 31.10 -11.73
CA SER A 77 15.61 29.78 -11.13
C SER A 77 14.29 29.01 -11.24
N HIS A 78 13.16 29.67 -10.91
CA HIS A 78 11.83 29.06 -11.03
C HIS A 78 11.57 28.58 -12.45
N LEU A 79 11.75 29.43 -13.45
CA LEU A 79 11.55 29.06 -14.85
C LEU A 79 12.46 27.89 -15.27
N ALA A 80 13.74 27.90 -14.85
CA ALA A 80 14.65 26.80 -15.15
C ALA A 80 14.22 25.49 -14.47
N TRP A 81 13.74 25.56 -13.23
CA TRP A 81 13.30 24.41 -12.46
C TRP A 81 11.96 23.85 -12.96
N LEU A 82 10.97 24.71 -13.23
CA LEU A 82 9.69 24.32 -13.82
C LEU A 82 9.90 23.69 -15.21
N TYR A 83 10.78 24.27 -16.03
CA TYR A 83 11.14 23.67 -17.32
C TYR A 83 11.88 22.34 -17.14
N ASN A 84 12.74 22.21 -16.13
CA ASN A 84 13.36 20.94 -15.80
C ASN A 84 12.32 19.88 -15.41
N ILE A 85 11.35 20.23 -14.55
CA ILE A 85 10.19 19.39 -14.20
C ILE A 85 9.47 18.94 -15.47
N PHE A 86 9.13 19.86 -16.35
CA PHE A 86 8.50 19.53 -17.62
C PHE A 86 9.34 18.59 -18.47
N LEU A 87 10.65 18.81 -18.58
CA LEU A 87 11.52 17.97 -19.42
C LEU A 87 11.62 16.52 -18.93
N PHE A 88 11.72 16.29 -17.62
CA PHE A 88 11.89 14.93 -17.09
C PHE A 88 10.58 14.24 -16.77
N SER A 89 9.55 14.98 -16.35
CA SER A 89 8.24 14.40 -16.04
C SER A 89 7.35 14.41 -17.27
N GLY A 90 7.26 15.55 -17.98
CA GLY A 90 6.25 15.87 -18.99
C GLY A 90 5.05 16.65 -18.43
N VAL A 91 5.08 17.00 -17.14
CA VAL A 91 4.05 17.81 -16.46
C VAL A 91 4.41 19.28 -16.57
N GLU A 92 3.49 20.08 -17.07
CA GLU A 92 3.54 21.53 -16.91
C GLU A 92 2.95 21.92 -15.55
N ILE A 93 3.62 22.81 -14.83
CA ILE A 93 3.11 23.32 -13.56
C ILE A 93 2.10 24.44 -13.86
N PRO A 94 0.80 24.24 -13.55
CA PRO A 94 -0.26 25.11 -14.08
C PRO A 94 -0.48 26.39 -13.26
N PHE A 95 0.22 26.56 -12.14
CA PHE A 95 0.04 27.68 -11.21
C PHE A 95 1.30 28.55 -11.09
N PRO A 96 1.14 29.84 -10.70
CA PRO A 96 2.26 30.76 -10.55
C PRO A 96 3.16 30.42 -9.36
N VAL A 97 4.46 30.71 -9.50
CA VAL A 97 5.46 30.67 -8.43
C VAL A 97 6.03 32.06 -8.22
N ILE A 98 5.87 32.58 -7.00
CA ILE A 98 6.35 33.89 -6.58
C ILE A 98 7.87 33.86 -6.38
N GLU A 99 8.56 34.83 -6.99
CA GLU A 99 9.93 35.22 -6.68
C GLU A 99 9.93 36.19 -5.48
N ASP A 100 10.28 35.71 -4.29
CA ASP A 100 10.32 36.51 -3.05
C ASP A 100 11.75 36.73 -2.54
N ARG A 101 12.65 37.22 -3.40
CA ARG A 101 14.09 37.34 -3.09
C ARG A 101 14.42 38.22 -1.89
N ASP A 102 13.61 39.22 -1.60
CA ASP A 102 13.77 40.11 -0.45
C ASP A 102 13.10 39.58 0.83
N MET A 103 12.44 38.42 0.72
CA MET A 103 11.68 37.74 1.77
C MET A 103 10.50 38.59 2.29
N SER A 104 10.04 39.58 1.54
CA SER A 104 9.00 40.49 2.01
C SER A 104 7.69 39.75 2.26
N ILE A 105 7.29 38.86 1.36
CA ILE A 105 6.04 38.08 1.48
C ILE A 105 6.23 36.93 2.47
N ALA A 106 7.38 36.24 2.44
CA ALA A 106 7.71 35.19 3.38
C ALA A 106 7.72 35.70 4.83
N LYS A 107 8.22 36.91 5.08
CA LYS A 107 8.14 37.55 6.40
C LYS A 107 6.73 37.97 6.75
N LEU A 108 5.97 38.51 5.78
CA LEU A 108 4.58 38.93 5.97
C LEU A 108 3.66 37.77 6.39
N TYR A 109 3.92 36.57 5.87
CA TYR A 109 3.18 35.35 6.21
C TYR A 109 3.89 34.47 7.25
N GLY A 110 5.06 34.86 7.77
CA GLY A 110 5.82 34.09 8.74
C GLY A 110 6.35 32.74 8.24
N MET A 111 6.63 32.64 6.94
CA MET A 111 7.19 31.45 6.26
C MET A 111 8.71 31.28 6.50
N ILE A 112 9.33 32.11 7.33
CA ILE A 112 10.73 32.00 7.75
C ILE A 112 10.79 31.57 9.21
N SER A 113 11.58 30.55 9.51
CA SER A 113 11.84 30.09 10.88
C SER A 113 13.34 30.04 11.10
N GLU A 114 13.91 31.11 11.68
CA GLU A 114 15.36 31.26 11.90
C GLU A 114 16.03 30.05 12.57
N PRO A 115 15.42 29.36 13.56
CA PRO A 115 16.02 28.15 14.13
C PRO A 115 16.16 26.98 13.14
N MET A 116 15.40 26.98 12.05
CA MET A 116 15.46 25.96 10.99
C MET A 116 16.31 26.42 9.81
N SER A 117 16.09 27.65 9.36
CA SER A 117 16.84 28.28 8.29
C SER A 117 16.50 29.77 8.23
N ASP A 118 17.51 30.60 8.05
CA ASP A 118 17.42 32.04 7.74
C ASP A 118 17.56 32.32 6.23
N THR A 119 17.88 31.29 5.46
CA THR A 119 18.26 31.33 4.04
C THR A 119 17.32 30.52 3.14
N SER A 120 16.20 30.03 3.68
CA SER A 120 15.13 29.36 2.94
C SER A 120 13.80 29.52 3.66
N THR A 121 12.69 29.36 2.95
CA THR A 121 11.38 29.27 3.59
C THR A 121 11.19 27.90 4.23
N ILE A 122 10.41 27.82 5.30
CA ILE A 122 9.85 26.56 5.76
C ILE A 122 8.63 26.20 4.91
N ARG A 123 8.14 24.96 5.04
CA ARG A 123 7.00 24.47 4.27
C ARG A 123 5.71 24.89 4.98
N SER A 124 5.10 25.98 4.50
CA SER A 124 3.84 26.48 5.05
C SER A 124 2.75 26.48 3.99
N VAL A 125 1.50 26.31 4.42
CA VAL A 125 0.31 26.40 3.57
C VAL A 125 -0.70 27.32 4.24
N PHE A 126 -1.22 28.27 3.47
CA PHE A 126 -2.26 29.22 3.88
C PHE A 126 -3.45 29.02 2.97
N ILE A 127 -4.61 28.70 3.56
CA ILE A 127 -5.88 28.60 2.85
C ILE A 127 -6.66 29.87 3.11
N ILE A 128 -6.90 30.65 2.07
CA ILE A 128 -7.56 31.96 2.07
C ILE A 128 -8.87 31.81 1.32
N ASP A 129 -9.98 32.29 1.89
CA ASP A 129 -11.29 32.17 1.25
C ASP A 129 -11.57 33.24 0.20
N ASP A 130 -12.74 33.12 -0.44
CA ASP A 130 -13.26 34.03 -1.47
C ASP A 130 -13.42 35.47 -1.01
N LYS A 131 -13.50 35.72 0.31
CA LYS A 131 -13.57 37.04 0.94
C LYS A 131 -12.21 37.54 1.41
N GLN A 132 -11.14 36.84 1.01
CA GLN A 132 -9.76 37.13 1.38
C GLN A 132 -9.51 36.97 2.88
N ILE A 133 -10.25 36.10 3.57
CA ILE A 133 -10.04 35.79 4.98
C ILE A 133 -9.13 34.56 5.09
N LEU A 134 -8.14 34.62 5.98
CA LEU A 134 -7.25 33.50 6.25
C LEU A 134 -7.98 32.44 7.10
N ARG A 135 -8.16 31.23 6.56
CA ARG A 135 -8.98 30.16 7.15
C ARG A 135 -8.20 29.00 7.73
N THR A 136 -7.00 28.72 7.23
CA THR A 136 -6.14 27.65 7.76
C THR A 136 -4.68 27.97 7.52
N ILE A 137 -3.85 27.56 8.47
CA ILE A 137 -2.40 27.64 8.41
C ILE A 137 -1.84 26.26 8.74
N LEU A 138 -1.03 25.67 7.86
CA LEU A 138 -0.30 24.42 8.11
C LEU A 138 1.20 24.70 8.10
N TYR A 139 1.93 24.19 9.09
CA TYR A 139 3.39 24.36 9.23
C TYR A 139 4.07 23.00 9.25
N TYR A 140 5.02 22.80 8.33
CA TYR A 140 5.80 21.58 8.22
C TYR A 140 7.29 21.89 8.35
N PRO A 141 8.08 20.96 8.93
CA PRO A 141 9.53 21.08 8.87
C PRO A 141 10.03 20.87 7.45
N LEU A 142 11.25 21.36 7.16
CA LEU A 142 11.89 21.22 5.84
C LEU A 142 11.95 19.78 5.32
N SER A 143 11.99 18.80 6.25
CA SER A 143 12.11 17.37 5.97
C SER A 143 10.81 16.66 5.59
N THR A 144 9.64 17.27 5.80
CA THR A 144 8.34 16.57 5.66
C THR A 144 7.53 17.16 4.52
N GLY A 145 7.16 16.32 3.54
CA GLY A 145 6.28 16.72 2.45
C GLY A 145 4.82 16.89 2.88
N ARG A 146 4.10 17.76 2.19
CA ARG A 146 2.67 18.04 2.41
C ARG A 146 1.78 16.91 1.90
N ASN A 147 0.66 16.69 2.58
CA ASN A 147 -0.39 15.78 2.13
C ASN A 147 -1.45 16.59 1.34
N ILE A 148 -1.42 16.51 0.01
CA ILE A 148 -2.32 17.29 -0.87
C ILE A 148 -3.80 16.90 -0.68
N PRO A 149 -4.17 15.60 -0.58
CA PRO A 149 -5.50 15.19 -0.16
C PRO A 149 -6.01 15.83 1.12
N GLU A 150 -5.15 16.06 2.12
CA GLU A 150 -5.55 16.75 3.35
C GLU A 150 -5.88 18.22 3.11
N ILE A 151 -5.12 18.91 2.24
CA ILE A 151 -5.41 20.30 1.86
C ILE A 151 -6.78 20.38 1.17
N LEU A 152 -7.07 19.47 0.24
CA LEU A 152 -8.39 19.37 -0.42
C LEU A 152 -9.51 19.09 0.59
N ARG A 153 -9.29 18.14 1.51
CA ARG A 153 -10.27 17.82 2.57
C ARG A 153 -10.57 19.03 3.47
N ILE A 154 -9.55 19.83 3.81
CA ILE A 154 -9.74 21.05 4.60
C ILE A 154 -10.56 22.07 3.81
N ILE A 155 -10.30 22.27 2.51
CA ILE A 155 -11.10 23.16 1.65
C ILE A 155 -12.56 22.71 1.64
N ASP A 156 -12.80 21.41 1.43
CA ASP A 156 -14.14 20.84 1.43
C ASP A 156 -14.86 21.06 2.77
N ALA A 157 -14.16 20.86 3.89
CA ALA A 157 -14.71 21.05 5.22
C ALA A 157 -15.07 22.52 5.49
N LEU A 158 -14.21 23.46 5.09
CA LEU A 158 -14.44 24.89 5.24
C LEU A 158 -15.60 25.37 4.37
N GLN A 159 -15.64 24.97 3.10
CA GLN A 159 -16.71 25.33 2.17
C GLN A 159 -18.06 24.73 2.59
N THR A 160 -18.07 23.48 3.09
CA THR A 160 -19.29 22.84 3.62
C THR A 160 -19.78 23.55 4.87
N SER A 161 -18.88 23.89 5.80
CA SER A 161 -19.22 24.64 7.01
C SER A 161 -19.83 26.01 6.70
N ASP A 162 -19.26 26.73 5.72
CA ASP A 162 -19.75 28.05 5.31
C ASP A 162 -21.10 27.97 4.59
N ARG A 163 -21.27 27.00 3.69
CA ARG A 163 -22.49 26.82 2.90
C ARG A 163 -23.69 26.44 3.76
N ASP A 164 -23.52 25.46 4.64
CA ASP A 164 -24.63 24.84 5.37
C ASP A 164 -24.76 25.34 6.82
N ASN A 165 -23.83 26.19 7.27
CA ASN A 165 -23.74 26.67 8.65
C ASN A 165 -23.67 25.49 9.65
N VAL A 166 -22.76 24.56 9.35
CA VAL A 166 -22.49 23.32 10.11
C VAL A 166 -21.05 23.31 10.59
N VAL A 167 -20.69 22.34 11.43
CA VAL A 167 -19.31 22.03 11.79
C VAL A 167 -18.98 20.60 11.39
N THR A 168 -17.79 20.36 10.87
CA THR A 168 -17.36 19.03 10.44
C THR A 168 -16.71 18.26 11.60
N PRO A 169 -17.08 16.99 11.86
CA PRO A 169 -16.42 16.16 12.87
C PRO A 169 -14.94 15.88 12.56
N ALA A 170 -14.24 15.30 13.55
CA ALA A 170 -12.90 14.76 13.32
C ALA A 170 -12.91 13.72 12.19
N ASN A 171 -11.88 13.74 11.34
CA ASN A 171 -11.73 12.84 10.18
C ASN A 171 -12.88 12.91 9.17
N TRP A 172 -13.63 14.01 9.14
CA TRP A 172 -14.73 14.19 8.19
C TRP A 172 -14.24 14.29 6.75
N PHE A 173 -14.94 13.57 5.87
CA PHE A 173 -14.83 13.63 4.41
C PHE A 173 -16.19 14.00 3.80
N PRO A 174 -16.23 14.60 2.59
CA PRO A 174 -17.48 14.89 1.88
C PRO A 174 -18.44 13.69 1.84
N GLY A 175 -19.72 13.93 2.11
CA GLY A 175 -20.75 12.89 2.19
C GLY A 175 -20.88 12.20 3.56
N MET A 176 -19.94 12.39 4.49
CA MET A 176 -20.13 11.96 5.89
C MET A 176 -21.07 12.91 6.63
N PRO A 177 -21.81 12.45 7.66
CA PRO A 177 -22.64 13.34 8.47
C PRO A 177 -21.84 14.49 9.08
N VAL A 178 -22.40 15.70 9.00
CA VAL A 178 -21.88 16.92 9.64
C VAL A 178 -22.59 17.16 10.97
N ILE A 179 -22.04 18.06 11.80
CA ILE A 179 -22.58 18.36 13.13
C ILE A 179 -23.20 19.75 13.13
N LEU A 180 -24.33 19.92 13.82
CA LEU A 180 -24.90 21.24 14.08
C LEU A 180 -24.05 22.04 15.07
N PRO A 181 -23.86 23.36 14.88
CA PRO A 181 -23.22 24.20 15.87
C PRO A 181 -23.91 24.06 17.24
N TYR A 182 -23.10 24.11 18.30
CA TYR A 182 -23.61 24.01 19.66
C TYR A 182 -24.45 25.25 20.02
N PRO A 183 -25.52 25.09 20.82
CA PRO A 183 -26.31 26.22 21.32
C PRO A 183 -25.45 27.22 22.11
N LYS A 184 -25.56 28.52 21.80
CA LYS A 184 -24.82 29.58 22.51
C LYS A 184 -25.59 30.13 23.71
N THR A 185 -26.90 29.91 23.77
CA THR A 185 -27.77 30.37 24.85
C THR A 185 -28.58 29.24 25.47
N TYR A 186 -28.98 29.38 26.74
CA TYR A 186 -29.83 28.40 27.40
C TYR A 186 -31.20 28.24 26.72
N LYS A 187 -31.69 29.31 26.08
CA LYS A 187 -32.91 29.29 25.27
C LYS A 187 -32.72 28.41 24.02
N GLU A 188 -31.60 28.56 23.31
CA GLU A 188 -31.27 27.70 22.16
C GLU A 188 -31.08 26.24 22.57
N LEU A 189 -30.45 25.97 23.72
CA LEU A 189 -30.30 24.62 24.27
C LEU A 189 -31.66 23.99 24.53
N LYS A 190 -32.55 24.69 25.27
CA LYS A 190 -33.91 24.19 25.53
C LYS A 190 -34.69 23.95 24.26
N ASN A 191 -34.52 24.80 23.24
CA ASN A 191 -35.13 24.60 21.93
C ASN A 191 -34.52 23.40 21.19
N ARG A 192 -33.21 23.14 21.30
CA ARG A 192 -32.55 21.98 20.69
C ARG A 192 -33.08 20.68 21.31
N VAL A 193 -33.07 20.56 22.63
CA VAL A 193 -33.57 19.38 23.37
C VAL A 193 -35.03 19.07 23.00
N LYS A 194 -35.89 20.09 22.89
CA LYS A 194 -37.30 19.91 22.51
C LYS A 194 -37.52 19.41 21.07
N ASN A 195 -36.54 19.60 20.18
CA ASN A 195 -36.67 19.30 18.76
C ASN A 195 -35.77 18.12 18.31
N CYS A 196 -35.09 17.44 19.24
CA CYS A 196 -34.18 16.32 18.93
C CYS A 196 -34.88 15.17 18.18
N ASP A 197 -36.18 14.94 18.40
CA ASP A 197 -36.87 13.75 17.85
C ASP A 197 -37.47 13.93 16.45
N ASN A 198 -37.46 15.14 15.88
CA ASN A 198 -38.25 15.45 14.67
C ASN A 198 -37.43 15.86 13.43
N LYS A 199 -36.11 16.11 13.55
CA LYS A 199 -35.30 16.64 12.43
C LYS A 199 -33.80 16.28 12.41
N TYR A 200 -33.22 15.83 13.52
CA TYR A 200 -31.76 15.69 13.68
C TYR A 200 -31.39 14.36 14.37
N SER A 201 -30.28 13.73 14.00
CA SER A 201 -29.79 12.54 14.71
C SER A 201 -28.89 12.99 15.86
N CYS A 202 -29.49 13.34 17.00
CA CYS A 202 -28.78 13.84 18.17
C CYS A 202 -28.40 12.71 19.14
N VAL A 203 -27.10 12.58 19.44
CA VAL A 203 -26.60 11.74 20.53
C VAL A 203 -26.81 12.45 21.87
N ASP A 204 -26.58 13.78 21.89
CA ASP A 204 -26.87 14.67 23.01
C ASP A 204 -27.16 16.09 22.47
N TRP A 205 -27.63 17.01 23.32
CA TRP A 205 -28.03 18.37 22.92
C TRP A 205 -26.90 19.18 22.26
N TYR A 206 -25.65 18.85 22.54
CA TYR A 206 -24.46 19.46 21.94
C TYR A 206 -23.87 18.66 20.77
N LEU A 207 -24.33 17.42 20.54
CA LEU A 207 -23.81 16.51 19.53
C LEU A 207 -24.95 15.99 18.65
N CYS A 208 -25.26 16.78 17.62
CA CYS A 208 -26.33 16.49 16.68
C CYS A 208 -25.79 16.35 15.27
N PHE A 209 -25.91 15.14 14.71
CA PHE A 209 -25.52 14.86 13.33
C PHE A 209 -26.67 15.15 12.38
N VAL A 210 -26.31 15.76 11.26
CA VAL A 210 -27.20 15.98 10.12
C VAL A 210 -26.53 15.46 8.85
N PRO A 211 -27.31 14.97 7.88
CA PRO A 211 -26.76 14.62 6.58
C PRO A 211 -26.03 15.82 5.97
N ASP A 212 -24.90 15.57 5.32
CA ASP A 212 -24.29 16.55 4.43
C ASP A 212 -25.22 16.75 3.23
N ASN A 213 -25.68 17.98 3.00
CA ASN A 213 -26.63 18.32 1.94
C ASN A 213 -25.94 18.48 0.57
N THR A 214 -24.69 18.03 0.41
CA THR A 214 -24.05 17.95 -0.90
C THR A 214 -24.84 17.00 -1.83
N GLU A 215 -25.67 17.56 -2.71
CA GLU A 215 -26.18 16.84 -3.90
C GLU A 215 -25.04 16.33 -4.82
N ASN A 216 -23.79 16.73 -4.55
CA ASN A 216 -22.57 16.27 -5.21
C ASN A 216 -22.00 14.94 -4.66
N ALA A 217 -22.57 14.35 -3.61
CA ALA A 217 -22.12 13.04 -3.09
C ALA A 217 -22.34 11.88 -4.09
N LYS A 218 -23.09 12.10 -5.18
CA LYS A 218 -23.31 11.12 -6.27
C LYS A 218 -22.29 11.20 -7.43
N THR A 219 -21.33 12.11 -7.39
CA THR A 219 -20.34 12.31 -8.48
C THR A 219 -18.92 12.51 -7.93
N LEU A 220 -18.46 11.59 -7.08
CA LEU A 220 -17.04 11.40 -6.78
C LEU A 220 -16.44 10.19 -7.53
N ASN A 221 -17.22 9.53 -8.40
CA ASN A 221 -16.82 8.35 -9.18
C ASN A 221 -16.31 8.64 -10.59
N GLU A 222 -16.07 9.91 -10.96
CA GLU A 222 -15.43 10.23 -12.24
C GLU A 222 -14.39 11.34 -12.03
N LEU A 223 -13.11 10.94 -12.01
CA LEU A 223 -11.99 11.82 -12.34
C LEU A 223 -12.09 12.18 -13.84
N ASN A 224 -13.09 12.98 -14.21
CA ASN A 224 -13.35 13.41 -15.58
C ASN A 224 -12.63 14.73 -15.93
N CYS A 225 -11.35 14.81 -15.59
CA CYS A 225 -10.41 15.68 -16.28
C CYS A 225 -9.43 14.75 -16.99
N MET A 226 -9.41 14.82 -18.32
CA MET A 226 -8.66 13.91 -19.18
C MET A 226 -7.24 13.61 -18.66
N PRO A 227 -6.73 12.37 -18.83
CA PRO A 227 -5.34 12.07 -18.52
C PRO A 227 -4.49 12.97 -19.40
N TYR A 228 -3.74 13.90 -18.79
CA TYR A 228 -2.63 14.52 -19.49
C TYR A 228 -1.67 13.39 -19.86
N ASN A 229 -1.80 12.96 -21.12
CA ASN A 229 -1.01 11.93 -21.76
C ASN A 229 0.45 12.34 -21.69
N PHE A 230 1.28 11.58 -20.96
CA PHE A 230 2.74 11.63 -21.10
C PHE A 230 3.20 11.02 -22.44
N ASN A 231 2.57 11.42 -23.55
CA ASN A 231 2.95 11.00 -24.88
C ASN A 231 2.77 12.14 -25.88
N SER A 232 3.86 12.90 -26.06
CA SER A 232 4.39 13.51 -27.31
C SER A 232 5.09 14.83 -26.91
N LYS A 233 6.33 15.16 -27.29
CA LYS A 233 7.11 14.88 -28.50
C LYS A 233 8.60 14.84 -28.17
N LYS A 234 9.33 13.95 -28.85
CA LYS A 234 10.77 13.95 -29.18
C LYS A 234 11.61 15.08 -28.52
N SER A 235 12.13 14.86 -27.31
CA SER A 235 13.31 15.58 -26.85
C SER A 235 14.56 14.82 -27.32
N LYS A 236 15.49 15.56 -27.94
CA LYS A 236 16.69 15.00 -28.56
C LYS A 236 17.57 14.37 -27.48
N SER A 237 17.92 13.11 -27.72
CA SER A 237 18.95 12.31 -27.05
C SER A 237 20.07 13.16 -26.44
N CYS A 238 20.19 13.14 -25.11
CA CYS A 238 21.45 13.35 -24.41
C CYS A 238 21.86 12.02 -23.77
N SER A 239 22.37 11.12 -24.62
CA SER A 239 23.06 9.92 -24.18
C SER A 239 24.37 10.32 -23.49
N LYS A 240 24.51 10.02 -22.20
CA LYS A 240 25.81 9.70 -21.60
C LYS A 240 25.62 8.88 -20.31
N TYR A 241 26.00 7.61 -20.43
CA TYR A 241 26.30 6.61 -19.39
C TYR A 241 25.16 6.10 -18.49
N ARG A 242 24.33 5.21 -19.05
CA ARG A 242 23.82 4.02 -18.34
C ARG A 242 23.99 2.81 -19.27
N PRO A 243 24.51 1.66 -18.80
CA PRO A 243 24.71 0.50 -19.65
C PRO A 243 23.35 0.00 -20.16
N LYS A 244 23.20 -0.02 -21.49
CA LYS A 244 22.05 -0.65 -22.14
C LYS A 244 22.11 -2.15 -21.89
N ILE A 245 21.03 -2.72 -21.40
CA ILE A 245 20.80 -4.16 -21.50
C ILE A 245 20.48 -4.43 -22.98
N ALA A 246 21.28 -5.27 -23.63
CA ALA A 246 21.00 -5.73 -24.99
C ALA A 246 19.67 -6.48 -24.99
N ALA A 247 18.75 -6.02 -25.84
CA ALA A 247 17.39 -6.52 -25.95
C ALA A 247 17.38 -7.94 -26.51
N ASP A 248 16.73 -8.86 -25.81
CA ASP A 248 16.16 -10.04 -26.44
C ASP A 248 14.65 -9.80 -26.54
N THR A 249 14.19 -9.50 -27.75
CA THR A 249 12.79 -9.18 -28.03
C THR A 249 11.96 -10.45 -28.06
N LYS A 250 11.14 -10.68 -27.03
CA LYS A 250 9.81 -11.34 -27.08
C LYS A 250 9.19 -11.45 -25.67
N SER A 251 8.56 -10.39 -25.19
CA SER A 251 7.54 -10.48 -24.14
C SER A 251 6.40 -9.53 -24.50
N GLN A 252 5.48 -10.00 -25.33
CA GLN A 252 4.19 -9.32 -25.46
C GLN A 252 3.38 -9.60 -24.18
N PRO A 253 2.61 -8.62 -23.65
CA PRO A 253 1.73 -8.88 -22.53
C PRO A 253 0.74 -10.01 -22.91
N PHE A 254 0.50 -10.91 -21.96
CA PHE A 254 -0.30 -12.11 -22.12
C PHE A 254 -1.76 -11.81 -22.54
N ASP A 255 -2.30 -12.65 -23.42
CA ASP A 255 -3.70 -12.63 -23.84
C ASP A 255 -4.55 -13.43 -22.84
N LYS A 256 -5.54 -12.76 -22.21
CA LYS A 256 -6.49 -13.36 -21.24
C LYS A 256 -7.27 -14.57 -21.79
N SER A 257 -7.19 -14.87 -23.09
CA SER A 257 -7.87 -15.98 -23.76
C SER A 257 -7.35 -17.39 -23.40
N HIS A 258 -6.16 -17.54 -22.81
CA HIS A 258 -5.56 -18.86 -22.54
C HIS A 258 -6.24 -19.63 -21.38
N CYS A 259 -6.78 -18.90 -20.40
CA CYS A 259 -7.49 -19.47 -19.24
C CYS A 259 -8.70 -18.60 -18.86
N PRO A 260 -9.74 -18.54 -19.71
CA PRO A 260 -10.81 -17.53 -19.63
C PRO A 260 -11.72 -17.67 -18.40
N ASN A 261 -11.63 -18.80 -17.68
CA ASN A 261 -12.48 -19.10 -16.52
C ASN A 261 -11.74 -18.90 -15.18
N ILE A 262 -10.50 -18.42 -15.19
CA ILE A 262 -9.73 -18.16 -13.97
C ILE A 262 -9.59 -16.66 -13.80
N GLU A 263 -9.97 -16.17 -12.63
CA GLU A 263 -9.73 -14.80 -12.18
C GLU A 263 -8.71 -14.87 -11.04
N PRO A 264 -7.40 -14.68 -11.32
CA PRO A 264 -6.37 -14.83 -10.31
C PRO A 264 -6.50 -13.78 -9.21
N LEU A 265 -6.40 -14.21 -7.96
CA LEU A 265 -6.56 -13.36 -6.79
C LEU A 265 -5.26 -12.62 -6.43
N VAL A 266 -5.40 -11.47 -5.78
CA VAL A 266 -4.30 -10.73 -5.13
C VAL A 266 -4.58 -10.65 -3.63
N MET A 267 -3.64 -11.10 -2.80
CA MET A 267 -3.84 -11.10 -1.35
C MET A 267 -2.56 -10.86 -0.55
N GLU A 268 -2.70 -10.52 0.73
CA GLU A 268 -1.55 -10.34 1.63
C GLU A 268 -1.76 -11.07 2.94
N TYR A 269 -0.72 -11.73 3.44
CA TYR A 269 -0.62 -12.02 4.86
C TYR A 269 -0.35 -10.72 5.61
N VAL A 270 -1.05 -10.52 6.73
CA VAL A 270 -0.95 -9.33 7.57
C VAL A 270 -0.49 -9.75 8.96
N TYR A 271 0.83 -9.69 9.17
CA TYR A 271 1.44 -9.95 10.46
C TYR A 271 1.74 -8.63 11.19
N GLY A 272 0.94 -8.33 12.21
CA GLY A 272 1.06 -7.10 13.02
C GLY A 272 -0.05 -6.08 12.76
N ASN A 273 0.28 -4.80 12.91
CA ASN A 273 -0.70 -3.70 12.82
C ASN A 273 -1.13 -3.46 11.36
N PRO A 274 -2.44 -3.55 11.02
CA PRO A 274 -2.93 -3.44 9.65
C PRO A 274 -3.16 -1.99 9.17
N SER A 275 -2.71 -0.97 9.91
CA SER A 275 -3.10 0.44 9.67
C SER A 275 -2.82 0.99 8.27
N ASN A 276 -1.81 0.45 7.58
CA ASN A 276 -1.40 0.91 6.25
C ASN A 276 -1.89 0.00 5.12
N LEU A 277 -2.65 -1.06 5.43
CA LEU A 277 -3.19 -1.98 4.43
C LEU A 277 -4.20 -1.26 3.54
N ASP A 278 -4.05 -1.41 2.22
CA ASP A 278 -5.00 -0.89 1.25
C ASP A 278 -5.88 -2.01 0.69
N ALA A 279 -7.12 -2.09 1.22
CA ALA A 279 -8.09 -3.08 0.78
C ALA A 279 -8.45 -2.99 -0.71
N GLN A 280 -8.28 -1.84 -1.37
CA GLN A 280 -8.61 -1.70 -2.79
C GLN A 280 -7.68 -2.55 -3.68
N LEU A 281 -6.45 -2.79 -3.23
CA LEU A 281 -5.47 -3.59 -3.95
C LEU A 281 -5.73 -5.10 -3.86
N LEU A 282 -6.60 -5.55 -2.95
CA LEU A 282 -6.63 -6.95 -2.51
C LEU A 282 -8.02 -7.57 -2.64
N ASP A 283 -8.07 -8.82 -3.08
CA ASP A 283 -9.29 -9.63 -3.10
C ASP A 283 -9.46 -10.39 -1.77
N ALA A 284 -8.35 -10.71 -1.10
CA ALA A 284 -8.35 -11.32 0.22
C ALA A 284 -7.23 -10.76 1.12
N VAL A 285 -7.43 -10.87 2.43
CA VAL A 285 -6.42 -10.59 3.46
C VAL A 285 -6.37 -11.75 4.45
N ILE A 286 -5.17 -12.15 4.86
CA ILE A 286 -4.98 -13.25 5.80
C ILE A 286 -4.34 -12.71 7.08
N TYR A 287 -5.09 -12.69 8.17
CA TYR A 287 -4.57 -12.35 9.49
C TYR A 287 -3.58 -13.40 9.98
N ALA A 288 -2.36 -12.96 10.32
CA ALA A 288 -1.31 -13.79 10.89
C ALA A 288 -1.03 -13.34 12.35
N PHE A 289 -1.22 -14.16 13.38
CA PHE A 289 -1.76 -15.52 13.37
C PHE A 289 -2.72 -15.76 14.53
N VAL A 290 -3.57 -16.77 14.37
CA VAL A 290 -4.26 -17.46 15.45
C VAL A 290 -3.37 -18.60 15.94
N GLU A 291 -3.22 -18.73 17.24
CA GLU A 291 -2.33 -19.71 17.86
C GLU A 291 -3.10 -20.83 18.57
N ILE A 292 -2.42 -21.95 18.80
CA ILE A 292 -2.97 -23.13 19.50
C ILE A 292 -2.35 -23.19 20.90
N LYS A 293 -3.18 -23.14 21.93
CA LYS A 293 -2.74 -23.33 23.32
C LYS A 293 -2.36 -24.79 23.59
N PRO A 294 -1.58 -25.07 24.65
CA PRO A 294 -1.25 -26.44 25.05
C PRO A 294 -2.45 -27.35 25.34
N ASP A 295 -3.62 -26.79 25.70
CA ASP A 295 -4.86 -27.53 25.89
C ASP A 295 -5.63 -27.81 24.58
N GLY A 296 -5.05 -27.41 23.44
CA GLY A 296 -5.64 -27.53 22.11
C GLY A 296 -6.67 -26.45 21.78
N THR A 297 -6.80 -25.38 22.58
CA THR A 297 -7.72 -24.28 22.28
C THR A 297 -7.12 -23.20 21.39
N LEU A 298 -7.93 -22.66 20.47
CA LEU A 298 -7.51 -21.55 19.60
C LEU A 298 -7.59 -20.20 20.33
N PHE A 299 -6.63 -19.31 20.09
CA PHE A 299 -6.72 -17.92 20.55
C PHE A 299 -6.11 -16.94 19.56
N VAL A 300 -6.68 -15.73 19.54
CA VAL A 300 -6.21 -14.61 18.72
C VAL A 300 -5.33 -13.72 19.61
N PRO A 301 -4.00 -13.67 19.42
CA PRO A 301 -3.11 -12.87 20.27
C PRO A 301 -3.43 -11.36 20.21
N THR A 302 -3.81 -10.86 19.03
CA THR A 302 -4.11 -9.44 18.79
C THR A 302 -5.51 -9.28 18.18
N PRO A 303 -6.59 -9.46 18.97
CA PRO A 303 -7.95 -9.47 18.46
C PRO A 303 -8.39 -8.14 17.83
N ASP A 304 -7.79 -7.03 18.26
CA ASP A 304 -8.10 -5.71 17.71
C ASP A 304 -7.56 -5.53 16.28
N PHE A 305 -6.42 -6.14 15.95
CA PHE A 305 -5.90 -6.13 14.58
C PHE A 305 -6.78 -6.97 13.65
N LEU A 306 -7.23 -8.15 14.10
CA LEU A 306 -8.19 -8.95 13.34
C LEU A 306 -9.51 -8.19 13.11
N LYS A 307 -10.05 -7.51 14.14
CA LYS A 307 -11.24 -6.67 14.00
C LYS A 307 -11.05 -5.51 13.03
N GLN A 308 -9.88 -4.89 13.02
CA GLN A 308 -9.55 -3.83 12.04
C GLN A 308 -9.59 -4.37 10.61
N LEU A 309 -9.04 -5.56 10.35
CA LEU A 309 -9.13 -6.21 9.04
C LEU A 309 -10.57 -6.51 8.63
N ILE A 310 -11.39 -7.02 9.55
CA ILE A 310 -12.82 -7.28 9.30
C ILE A 310 -13.55 -5.98 8.94
N ASN A 311 -13.23 -4.88 9.62
CA ASN A 311 -13.84 -3.58 9.35
C ASN A 311 -13.51 -3.03 7.95
N LEU A 312 -12.45 -3.51 7.28
CA LEU A 312 -12.14 -3.13 5.89
C LEU A 312 -13.23 -3.57 4.91
N LYS A 313 -14.05 -4.58 5.27
CA LYS A 313 -15.23 -4.97 4.48
C LYS A 313 -16.29 -3.86 4.39
N SER A 314 -16.27 -2.87 5.29
CA SER A 314 -17.11 -1.68 5.15
C SER A 314 -16.69 -0.78 3.98
N LEU A 315 -15.40 -0.82 3.59
CA LEU A 315 -14.83 -0.08 2.47
C LEU A 315 -14.88 -0.90 1.17
N LYS A 316 -14.64 -2.21 1.25
CA LYS A 316 -14.70 -3.16 0.13
C LYS A 316 -15.50 -4.41 0.55
N PRO A 317 -16.84 -4.44 0.35
CA PRO A 317 -17.70 -5.53 0.83
C PRO A 317 -17.32 -6.92 0.33
N ASP A 318 -16.73 -7.00 -0.87
CA ASP A 318 -16.32 -8.26 -1.50
C ASP A 318 -14.98 -8.80 -0.96
N LEU A 319 -14.23 -7.99 -0.20
CA LEU A 319 -12.96 -8.41 0.40
C LEU A 319 -13.17 -9.64 1.30
N GLN A 320 -12.39 -10.69 1.05
CA GLN A 320 -12.37 -11.88 1.88
C GLN A 320 -11.40 -11.70 3.05
N VAL A 321 -11.85 -11.92 4.28
CA VAL A 321 -11.01 -11.84 5.48
C VAL A 321 -10.85 -13.23 6.09
N ILE A 322 -9.62 -13.73 6.05
CA ILE A 322 -9.23 -15.07 6.48
C ILE A 322 -8.36 -14.96 7.73
N ALA A 323 -8.44 -15.93 8.63
CA ALA A 323 -7.51 -16.05 9.75
C ALA A 323 -6.61 -17.27 9.56
N ALA A 324 -5.29 -17.06 9.50
CA ALA A 324 -4.32 -18.15 9.49
C ALA A 324 -4.11 -18.67 10.91
N ILE A 325 -4.22 -19.98 11.07
CA ILE A 325 -3.89 -20.69 12.30
C ILE A 325 -2.51 -21.31 12.11
N GLY A 326 -1.56 -21.00 12.99
CA GLY A 326 -0.21 -21.56 12.93
C GLY A 326 0.89 -20.53 12.70
N GLY A 327 1.78 -20.84 11.74
CA GLY A 327 3.02 -20.14 11.47
C GLY A 327 4.24 -20.84 12.08
N TRP A 328 5.44 -20.46 11.60
CA TRP A 328 6.71 -21.01 12.06
C TRP A 328 6.85 -21.08 13.59
N GLY A 329 7.07 -22.29 14.10
CA GLY A 329 7.31 -22.55 15.53
C GLY A 329 6.04 -22.74 16.38
N VAL A 330 4.85 -22.63 15.80
CA VAL A 330 3.60 -22.88 16.52
C VAL A 330 3.31 -24.38 16.62
N ASP A 331 3.35 -24.90 17.85
CA ASP A 331 3.06 -26.31 18.15
C ASP A 331 1.55 -26.57 18.30
N GLY A 332 1.16 -27.85 18.38
CA GLY A 332 -0.22 -28.28 18.68
C GLY A 332 -0.92 -28.99 17.52
N PHE A 333 -0.49 -28.78 16.28
CA PHE A 333 -1.10 -29.42 15.11
C PHE A 333 -0.99 -30.95 15.11
N SER A 334 0.19 -31.50 15.42
CA SER A 334 0.37 -32.96 15.43
C SER A 334 -0.56 -33.64 16.45
N ASP A 335 -0.84 -33.00 17.59
CA ASP A 335 -1.82 -33.50 18.57
C ASP A 335 -3.26 -33.28 18.11
N ALA A 336 -3.57 -32.13 17.52
CA ALA A 336 -4.88 -31.83 16.94
C ALA A 336 -5.25 -32.85 15.85
N ALA A 337 -4.29 -33.25 15.01
CA ALA A 337 -4.49 -34.16 13.90
C ALA A 337 -4.62 -35.65 14.30
N LEU A 338 -4.15 -36.02 15.50
CA LEU A 338 -3.85 -37.42 15.87
C LEU A 338 -5.07 -38.36 15.89
N THR A 339 -6.21 -37.91 16.41
CA THR A 339 -7.39 -38.77 16.64
C THR A 339 -8.66 -38.16 16.04
N PRO A 340 -9.70 -38.96 15.74
CA PRO A 340 -10.99 -38.40 15.32
C PRO A 340 -11.52 -37.34 16.29
N THR A 341 -11.40 -37.59 17.60
CA THR A 341 -11.85 -36.66 18.65
C THR A 341 -11.09 -35.34 18.62
N SER A 342 -9.76 -35.37 18.55
CA SER A 342 -8.94 -34.17 18.51
C SER A 342 -9.18 -33.37 17.22
N ARG A 343 -9.33 -34.05 16.07
CA ARG A 343 -9.63 -33.41 14.78
C ARG A 343 -10.97 -32.69 14.79
N TYR A 344 -12.03 -33.34 15.25
CA TYR A 344 -13.34 -32.68 15.35
C TYR A 344 -13.37 -31.61 16.45
N ASN A 345 -12.53 -31.71 17.48
CA ASN A 345 -12.38 -30.63 18.44
C ASN A 345 -11.75 -29.39 17.80
N PHE A 346 -10.66 -29.57 17.06
CA PHE A 346 -10.02 -28.50 16.30
C PHE A 346 -10.98 -27.88 15.29
N ALA A 347 -11.66 -28.70 14.48
CA ALA A 347 -12.63 -28.24 13.48
C ALA A 347 -13.79 -27.42 14.08
N ARG A 348 -14.33 -27.84 15.24
CA ARG A 348 -15.37 -27.07 15.96
C ARG A 348 -14.87 -25.71 16.41
N GLN A 349 -13.64 -25.64 16.93
CA GLN A 349 -13.04 -24.37 17.34
C GLN A 349 -12.74 -23.46 16.16
N ALA A 350 -12.26 -24.00 15.05
CA ALA A 350 -12.05 -23.23 13.83
C ALA A 350 -13.37 -22.65 13.30
N ASN A 351 -14.45 -23.42 13.34
CA ASN A 351 -15.79 -22.92 13.01
C ASN A 351 -16.31 -21.89 14.02
N GLN A 352 -15.98 -22.04 15.31
CA GLN A 352 -16.33 -21.07 16.33
C GLN A 352 -15.61 -19.74 16.08
N LEU A 353 -14.30 -19.78 15.77
CA LEU A 353 -13.51 -18.61 15.38
C LEU A 353 -14.13 -17.88 14.18
N ILE A 354 -14.52 -18.64 13.13
CA ILE A 354 -15.20 -18.08 11.95
C ILE A 354 -16.48 -17.34 12.35
N LYS A 355 -17.28 -17.89 13.27
CA LYS A 355 -18.53 -17.28 13.72
C LYS A 355 -18.30 -16.07 14.62
N ASP A 356 -17.37 -16.16 15.56
CA ASP A 356 -17.09 -15.11 16.55
C ASP A 356 -16.60 -13.81 15.90
N TYR A 357 -15.83 -13.95 14.82
CA TYR A 357 -15.25 -12.83 14.08
C TYR A 357 -15.92 -12.56 12.73
N ASN A 358 -16.93 -13.34 12.34
CA ASN A 358 -17.58 -13.26 11.04
C ASN A 358 -16.58 -13.35 9.86
N LEU A 359 -15.68 -14.33 9.92
CA LEU A 359 -14.64 -14.55 8.91
C LEU A 359 -15.21 -15.21 7.65
N ASP A 360 -14.55 -15.00 6.52
CA ASP A 360 -14.87 -15.68 5.26
C ASP A 360 -14.27 -17.09 5.20
N GLY A 361 -13.27 -17.37 6.04
CA GLY A 361 -12.72 -18.70 6.24
C GLY A 361 -11.46 -18.70 7.10
N ILE A 362 -10.68 -19.78 6.94
CA ILE A 362 -9.43 -19.99 7.67
C ILE A 362 -8.33 -20.50 6.74
N ASP A 363 -7.10 -20.25 7.14
CA ASP A 363 -5.89 -20.78 6.53
C ASP A 363 -5.15 -21.65 7.55
N ILE A 364 -4.59 -22.78 7.11
CA ILE A 364 -3.83 -23.68 7.98
C ILE A 364 -2.36 -23.61 7.60
N ASP A 365 -1.56 -23.06 8.51
CA ASP A 365 -0.13 -22.88 8.34
C ASP A 365 0.63 -23.75 9.35
N TRP A 366 0.62 -25.06 9.11
CA TRP A 366 1.37 -26.03 9.92
C TRP A 366 2.76 -26.19 9.31
N GLU A 367 3.79 -25.75 10.04
CA GLU A 367 5.19 -25.75 9.57
C GLU A 367 6.12 -26.72 10.36
N TYR A 368 6.22 -28.01 10.01
CA TYR A 368 5.48 -28.75 8.98
C TYR A 368 5.04 -30.13 9.47
N PRO A 369 3.94 -30.72 8.95
CA PRO A 369 3.57 -32.09 9.28
C PRO A 369 4.76 -33.05 9.07
N GLY A 370 5.05 -33.90 10.04
CA GLY A 370 6.15 -34.86 9.95
C GLY A 370 7.57 -34.26 10.09
N SER A 371 7.69 -32.95 10.33
CA SER A 371 8.98 -32.27 10.53
C SER A 371 9.02 -31.50 11.85
N SER A 372 10.11 -31.65 12.59
CA SER A 372 10.40 -30.88 13.81
C SER A 372 11.42 -29.76 13.57
N ALA A 373 11.61 -29.31 12.31
CA ALA A 373 12.58 -28.27 11.97
C ALA A 373 12.37 -26.96 12.75
N ALA A 374 11.12 -26.58 13.01
CA ALA A 374 10.76 -25.40 13.80
C ALA A 374 10.78 -25.63 15.33
N GLY A 375 11.21 -26.81 15.80
CA GLY A 375 11.18 -27.19 17.21
C GLY A 375 9.81 -27.66 17.72
N ILE A 376 8.84 -27.87 16.81
CA ILE A 376 7.49 -28.32 17.13
C ILE A 376 7.39 -29.85 17.17
N LYS A 377 6.32 -30.38 17.78
CA LYS A 377 6.04 -31.81 17.78
C LYS A 377 5.68 -32.31 16.39
N SER A 378 6.29 -33.42 15.98
CA SER A 378 5.97 -34.12 14.75
C SER A 378 5.88 -35.63 14.94
N ARG A 379 5.15 -36.30 14.06
CA ARG A 379 4.98 -37.75 13.99
C ARG A 379 5.02 -38.20 12.53
N PRO A 380 5.49 -39.43 12.22
CA PRO A 380 5.46 -39.96 10.86
C PRO A 380 4.06 -40.02 10.24
N VAL A 381 3.02 -40.19 11.08
CA VAL A 381 1.60 -40.25 10.66
C VAL A 381 0.97 -38.89 10.41
N ASP A 382 1.70 -37.79 10.64
CA ASP A 382 1.17 -36.43 10.48
C ASP A 382 0.74 -36.16 9.04
N ARG A 383 1.45 -36.74 8.06
CA ARG A 383 1.13 -36.63 6.63
C ARG A 383 -0.30 -37.08 6.32
N GLU A 384 -0.67 -38.30 6.71
CA GLU A 384 -2.02 -38.82 6.50
C GLU A 384 -3.04 -38.14 7.44
N ASN A 385 -2.63 -37.86 8.68
CA ASN A 385 -3.50 -37.20 9.66
C ASN A 385 -3.84 -35.76 9.25
N PHE A 386 -2.97 -35.09 8.50
CA PHE A 386 -3.24 -33.75 8.00
C PHE A 386 -4.39 -33.76 6.98
N THR A 387 -4.41 -34.72 6.05
CA THR A 387 -5.56 -34.95 5.16
C THR A 387 -6.85 -35.15 5.96
N LEU A 388 -6.81 -35.97 7.01
CA LEU A 388 -7.97 -36.22 7.87
C LEU A 388 -8.39 -34.98 8.67
N LEU A 389 -7.44 -34.15 9.11
CA LEU A 389 -7.71 -32.90 9.81
C LEU A 389 -8.42 -31.91 8.88
N LEU A 390 -7.89 -31.71 7.67
CA LEU A 390 -8.51 -30.84 6.66
C LEU A 390 -9.91 -31.33 6.27
N THR A 391 -10.10 -32.64 6.16
CA THR A 391 -11.44 -33.25 5.93
C THR A 391 -12.39 -32.87 7.07
N ALA A 392 -11.99 -33.09 8.33
CA ALA A 392 -12.82 -32.76 9.48
C ALA A 392 -13.14 -31.26 9.57
N ILE A 393 -12.20 -30.39 9.21
CA ILE A 393 -12.42 -28.94 9.12
C ILE A 393 -13.48 -28.65 8.05
N ARG A 394 -13.29 -29.15 6.82
CA ARG A 394 -14.21 -28.94 5.69
C ARG A 394 -15.62 -29.42 6.02
N ASP A 395 -15.76 -30.59 6.63
CA ASP A 395 -17.06 -31.14 7.05
C ASP A 395 -17.82 -30.19 7.99
N VAL A 396 -17.10 -29.48 8.86
CA VAL A 396 -17.70 -28.61 9.89
C VAL A 396 -17.96 -27.19 9.39
N ILE A 397 -17.06 -26.61 8.59
CA ILE A 397 -17.20 -25.23 8.09
C ILE A 397 -18.04 -25.15 6.81
N GLY A 398 -18.23 -26.29 6.12
CA GLY A 398 -18.96 -26.39 4.85
C GLY A 398 -18.17 -25.93 3.63
N ASN A 399 -18.77 -26.10 2.44
CA ASN A 399 -18.11 -25.79 1.16
C ASN A 399 -18.09 -24.29 0.80
N ASN A 400 -18.90 -23.48 1.49
CA ASN A 400 -19.03 -22.04 1.18
C ASN A 400 -18.01 -21.17 1.94
N LYS A 401 -17.21 -21.76 2.84
CA LYS A 401 -16.16 -21.06 3.57
C LYS A 401 -14.81 -21.34 2.94
N TRP A 402 -13.94 -20.35 2.96
CA TRP A 402 -12.57 -20.50 2.50
C TRP A 402 -11.80 -21.43 3.43
N LEU A 403 -11.07 -22.39 2.86
CA LEU A 403 -10.05 -23.19 3.52
C LEU A 403 -8.81 -23.22 2.63
N SER A 404 -7.70 -22.66 3.10
CA SER A 404 -6.40 -22.79 2.44
C SER A 404 -5.38 -23.46 3.33
N VAL A 405 -4.27 -23.87 2.72
CA VAL A 405 -3.09 -24.44 3.39
C VAL A 405 -1.87 -23.68 2.91
N ALA A 406 -1.04 -23.21 3.83
CA ALA A 406 0.29 -22.72 3.51
C ALA A 406 1.29 -23.89 3.52
N GLY A 407 2.20 -23.88 2.55
CA GLY A 407 3.20 -24.94 2.40
C GLY A 407 4.17 -24.68 1.27
N THR A 408 5.13 -25.59 1.10
CA THR A 408 6.16 -25.49 0.05
C THR A 408 5.90 -26.49 -1.09
N GLY A 409 6.60 -26.32 -2.21
CA GLY A 409 6.55 -27.25 -3.35
C GLY A 409 7.83 -28.06 -3.53
N ASP A 410 8.68 -28.15 -2.51
CA ASP A 410 9.86 -29.02 -2.57
C ASP A 410 9.48 -30.49 -2.37
N ASN A 411 10.36 -31.38 -2.82
CA ASN A 411 10.12 -32.82 -2.75
C ASN A 411 10.00 -33.35 -1.31
N ALA A 412 10.63 -32.72 -0.31
CA ALA A 412 10.52 -33.19 1.07
C ALA A 412 9.13 -32.92 1.62
N TYR A 413 8.57 -31.72 1.39
CA TYR A 413 7.20 -31.40 1.80
C TYR A 413 6.16 -32.30 1.10
N ILE A 414 6.27 -32.47 -0.21
CA ILE A 414 5.31 -33.27 -1.00
C ILE A 414 5.35 -34.75 -0.59
N ASN A 415 6.53 -35.29 -0.31
CA ASN A 415 6.65 -36.72 0.02
C ASN A 415 6.37 -37.01 1.50
N SER A 416 6.72 -36.09 2.41
CA SER A 416 6.74 -36.36 3.85
C SER A 416 5.73 -35.56 4.68
N SER A 417 5.18 -34.46 4.14
CA SER A 417 4.33 -33.54 4.92
C SER A 417 2.87 -33.55 4.47
N ALA A 418 2.58 -33.60 3.18
CA ALA A 418 1.20 -33.49 2.70
C ALA A 418 0.85 -34.47 1.56
N GLU A 419 -0.35 -35.03 1.61
CA GLU A 419 -0.90 -35.83 0.51
C GLU A 419 -1.54 -34.92 -0.55
N ILE A 420 -0.73 -34.24 -1.36
CA ILE A 420 -1.14 -33.16 -2.28
C ILE A 420 -2.41 -33.50 -3.07
N ASN A 421 -2.44 -34.65 -3.75
CA ASN A 421 -3.59 -35.13 -4.52
C ASN A 421 -4.87 -35.36 -3.68
N LYS A 422 -4.75 -35.69 -2.39
CA LYS A 422 -5.89 -35.91 -1.49
C LYS A 422 -6.37 -34.64 -0.82
N ILE A 423 -5.48 -33.67 -0.55
CA ILE A 423 -5.88 -32.38 0.03
C ILE A 423 -6.44 -31.42 -1.02
N ALA A 424 -5.98 -31.52 -2.28
CA ALA A 424 -6.43 -30.69 -3.39
C ALA A 424 -7.96 -30.58 -3.54
N PRO A 425 -8.77 -31.66 -3.48
CA PRO A 425 -10.23 -31.54 -3.55
C PRO A 425 -10.89 -30.93 -2.30
N ILE A 426 -10.19 -30.85 -1.17
CA ILE A 426 -10.73 -30.40 0.12
C ILE A 426 -10.59 -28.88 0.28
N ILE A 427 -9.46 -28.33 -0.18
CA ILE A 427 -9.09 -26.92 0.01
C ILE A 427 -9.56 -26.05 -1.16
N ASN A 428 -9.71 -24.76 -0.91
CA ASN A 428 -9.88 -23.74 -1.95
C ASN A 428 -8.54 -23.45 -2.63
N TYR A 429 -7.51 -23.19 -1.83
CA TYR A 429 -6.20 -22.77 -2.32
C TYR A 429 -5.05 -23.40 -1.52
N PHE A 430 -3.92 -23.58 -2.20
CA PHE A 430 -2.62 -23.88 -1.61
C PHE A 430 -1.75 -22.64 -1.72
N ASN A 431 -1.41 -22.04 -0.58
CA ASN A 431 -0.62 -20.83 -0.48
C ASN A 431 0.85 -21.25 -0.53
N LEU A 432 1.42 -21.30 -1.74
CA LEU A 432 2.79 -21.74 -1.96
C LEU A 432 3.77 -20.68 -1.45
N MET A 433 4.45 -20.99 -0.34
CA MET A 433 5.54 -20.18 0.22
C MET A 433 6.82 -20.35 -0.60
N SER A 434 6.80 -19.89 -1.84
CA SER A 434 7.90 -19.99 -2.81
C SER A 434 9.01 -18.95 -2.56
N TYR A 435 9.44 -18.86 -1.32
CA TYR A 435 10.53 -18.01 -0.83
C TYR A 435 11.27 -18.74 0.30
N ASP A 436 12.23 -18.06 0.93
CA ASP A 436 13.03 -18.61 2.04
C ASP A 436 13.89 -19.84 1.71
N PHE A 437 14.24 -20.02 0.43
CA PHE A 437 15.09 -21.14 0.00
C PHE A 437 16.44 -21.21 0.74
N THR A 438 16.96 -20.06 1.21
CA THR A 438 18.22 -19.96 1.95
C THR A 438 18.07 -19.85 3.48
N ALA A 439 16.87 -20.02 4.05
CA ALA A 439 16.61 -19.80 5.47
C ALA A 439 17.36 -20.75 6.42
N GLY A 440 17.78 -21.93 5.95
CA GLY A 440 18.65 -22.86 6.69
C GLY A 440 20.14 -22.77 6.34
N GLU A 441 20.50 -21.93 5.37
CA GLU A 441 21.81 -21.97 4.75
C GLU A 441 22.78 -20.92 5.32
N THR A 442 24.06 -21.29 5.41
CA THR A 442 25.16 -20.38 5.81
C THR A 442 26.30 -20.49 4.80
N GLY A 443 27.31 -19.62 4.93
CA GLY A 443 28.45 -19.60 4.01
C GLY A 443 28.03 -19.33 2.55
N ASP A 444 28.63 -20.03 1.60
CA ASP A 444 28.38 -19.82 0.16
C ASP A 444 26.97 -20.24 -0.27
N SER A 445 26.38 -21.25 0.37
CA SER A 445 24.99 -21.65 0.13
C SER A 445 24.00 -20.58 0.62
N GLY A 446 24.34 -19.83 1.67
CA GLY A 446 23.53 -18.70 2.16
C GLY A 446 23.60 -17.47 1.24
N LYS A 447 24.62 -17.37 0.39
CA LYS A 447 24.83 -16.30 -0.60
C LYS A 447 24.15 -16.62 -1.95
N LYS A 448 22.89 -17.03 -1.88
CA LYS A 448 22.07 -17.45 -3.02
C LYS A 448 20.70 -16.78 -2.97
N HIS A 449 19.96 -16.87 -4.08
CA HIS A 449 18.60 -16.33 -4.16
C HIS A 449 17.66 -17.08 -3.21
N HIS A 450 16.82 -16.34 -2.49
CA HIS A 450 15.82 -16.95 -1.59
C HIS A 450 14.44 -17.12 -2.23
N SER A 451 14.22 -16.53 -3.41
CA SER A 451 12.90 -16.46 -4.06
C SER A 451 12.99 -16.40 -5.60
N ASN A 452 14.06 -16.95 -6.18
CA ASN A 452 14.26 -16.97 -7.64
C ASN A 452 13.11 -17.66 -8.38
N LEU A 453 12.67 -17.05 -9.50
CA LEU A 453 11.59 -17.62 -10.31
C LEU A 453 12.08 -18.87 -11.07
N PHE A 454 13.27 -18.77 -11.66
CA PHE A 454 13.95 -19.85 -12.37
C PHE A 454 15.33 -20.11 -11.77
N ASP A 455 15.98 -21.18 -12.19
CA ASP A 455 17.31 -21.53 -11.72
C ASP A 455 18.38 -20.63 -12.35
N SER A 456 19.46 -20.38 -11.60
CA SER A 456 20.67 -19.72 -12.09
C SER A 456 21.89 -20.19 -11.32
N SER A 457 23.08 -19.72 -11.72
CA SER A 457 24.33 -19.96 -10.95
C SER A 457 24.29 -19.37 -9.52
N LEU A 458 23.39 -18.42 -9.26
CA LEU A 458 23.16 -17.79 -7.95
C LEU A 458 21.96 -18.40 -7.20
N SER A 459 21.39 -19.49 -7.69
CA SER A 459 20.27 -20.20 -7.03
C SER A 459 20.75 -21.48 -6.35
N LEU A 460 19.99 -21.98 -5.38
CA LEU A 460 20.22 -23.31 -4.82
C LEU A 460 19.69 -24.38 -5.81
N PRO A 461 20.42 -25.48 -6.05
CA PRO A 461 19.95 -26.53 -6.96
C PRO A 461 18.61 -27.11 -6.52
N GLY A 462 17.63 -27.12 -7.43
CA GLY A 462 16.29 -27.66 -7.18
C GLY A 462 15.30 -26.69 -6.52
N TYR A 463 15.75 -25.51 -6.10
CA TYR A 463 14.91 -24.49 -5.47
C TYR A 463 14.69 -23.30 -6.41
N SER A 464 13.50 -23.28 -7.02
CA SER A 464 12.94 -22.12 -7.72
C SER A 464 11.43 -22.13 -7.59
N VAL A 465 10.80 -20.96 -7.76
CA VAL A 465 9.34 -20.86 -7.77
C VAL A 465 8.75 -21.78 -8.86
N ASN A 466 9.36 -21.80 -10.05
CA ASN A 466 8.93 -22.70 -11.13
C ASN A 466 9.05 -24.18 -10.72
N SER A 467 10.16 -24.61 -10.11
CA SER A 467 10.30 -26.02 -9.70
C SER A 467 9.21 -26.40 -8.68
N MET A 468 8.93 -25.53 -7.70
CA MET A 468 7.91 -25.76 -6.69
C MET A 468 6.50 -25.87 -7.28
N VAL A 469 6.14 -24.98 -8.20
CA VAL A 469 4.84 -25.04 -8.88
C VAL A 469 4.70 -26.34 -9.67
N ARG A 470 5.72 -26.72 -10.46
CA ARG A 470 5.69 -27.96 -11.25
C ARG A 470 5.61 -29.21 -10.38
N ASN A 471 6.30 -29.23 -9.24
CA ASN A 471 6.24 -30.37 -8.33
C ASN A 471 4.83 -30.53 -7.73
N LEU A 472 4.16 -29.43 -7.34
CA LEU A 472 2.79 -29.47 -6.85
C LEU A 472 1.81 -29.96 -7.92
N GLU A 473 1.91 -29.44 -9.14
CA GLU A 473 1.09 -29.89 -10.27
C GLU A 473 1.28 -31.39 -10.54
N ASN A 474 2.54 -31.84 -10.60
CA ASN A 474 2.87 -33.26 -10.79
C ASN A 474 2.37 -34.15 -9.63
N ALA A 475 2.28 -33.60 -8.43
CA ALA A 475 1.73 -34.26 -7.25
C ALA A 475 0.19 -34.20 -7.18
N GLY A 476 -0.47 -33.56 -8.15
CA GLY A 476 -1.92 -33.55 -8.32
C GLY A 476 -2.64 -32.29 -7.80
N MET A 477 -1.93 -31.18 -7.55
CA MET A 477 -2.56 -29.89 -7.27
C MET A 477 -3.00 -29.22 -8.57
N PRO A 478 -4.29 -28.89 -8.74
CA PRO A 478 -4.73 -28.08 -9.88
C PRO A 478 -4.04 -26.71 -9.87
N SER A 479 -3.60 -26.22 -11.03
CA SER A 479 -2.85 -24.98 -11.14
C SER A 479 -3.64 -23.80 -10.58
N GLU A 480 -4.95 -23.75 -10.85
CA GLU A 480 -5.89 -22.73 -10.39
C GLU A 480 -6.08 -22.68 -8.87
N LYS A 481 -5.59 -23.68 -8.13
CA LYS A 481 -5.58 -23.69 -6.67
C LYS A 481 -4.26 -23.22 -6.07
N ILE A 482 -3.21 -23.04 -6.86
CA ILE A 482 -1.91 -22.58 -6.35
C ILE A 482 -1.91 -21.05 -6.32
N LEU A 483 -1.65 -20.48 -5.14
CA LEU A 483 -1.35 -19.05 -4.99
C LEU A 483 0.16 -18.89 -4.85
N LEU A 484 0.77 -18.06 -5.71
CA LEU A 484 2.22 -17.87 -5.74
C LEU A 484 2.66 -16.87 -4.67
N GLY A 485 3.55 -17.27 -3.76
CA GLY A 485 4.05 -16.41 -2.68
C GLY A 485 5.23 -15.53 -3.09
N VAL A 486 5.18 -14.26 -2.67
CA VAL A 486 6.23 -13.25 -2.86
C VAL A 486 6.69 -12.68 -1.51
N PRO A 487 8.00 -12.68 -1.21
CA PRO A 487 8.52 -12.09 0.01
C PRO A 487 8.63 -10.56 -0.12
N PHE A 488 8.06 -9.81 0.80
CA PHE A 488 8.24 -8.36 0.94
C PHE A 488 9.43 -8.02 1.85
N TYR A 489 10.44 -8.88 1.85
CA TYR A 489 11.68 -8.73 2.60
C TYR A 489 12.83 -9.30 1.79
N GLY A 490 14.04 -8.86 2.13
CA GLY A 490 15.27 -9.47 1.66
C GLY A 490 15.86 -10.43 2.68
N ARG A 491 16.59 -11.42 2.17
CA ARG A 491 17.31 -12.43 2.96
C ARG A 491 18.76 -12.56 2.50
N LEU A 492 19.66 -12.77 3.46
CA LEU A 492 21.00 -13.33 3.25
C LEU A 492 21.21 -14.52 4.19
N GLY A 493 21.05 -15.72 3.66
CA GLY A 493 21.13 -16.98 4.41
C GLY A 493 20.17 -17.06 5.59
N ALA A 494 20.56 -17.83 6.59
CA ALA A 494 19.78 -18.06 7.80
C ALA A 494 19.70 -16.85 8.75
N THR A 495 20.63 -15.90 8.66
CA THR A 495 20.88 -14.95 9.76
C THR A 495 20.37 -13.53 9.51
N ILE A 496 20.19 -13.12 8.26
CA ILE A 496 19.84 -11.73 7.95
C ILE A 496 18.53 -11.70 7.17
N ILE A 497 17.56 -10.98 7.73
CA ILE A 497 16.28 -10.63 7.12
C ILE A 497 16.09 -9.11 7.28
N LYS A 498 15.62 -8.45 6.23
CA LYS A 498 15.33 -7.01 6.21
C LYS A 498 14.04 -6.73 5.47
N SER A 499 13.10 -5.98 6.04
CA SER A 499 11.87 -5.61 5.33
C SER A 499 12.18 -4.81 4.06
N TYR A 500 11.28 -4.79 3.08
CA TYR A 500 11.47 -3.98 1.88
C TYR A 500 11.63 -2.48 2.23
N ASP A 501 10.92 -1.98 3.25
CA ASP A 501 11.13 -0.63 3.78
C ASP A 501 12.57 -0.40 4.27
N GLU A 502 13.13 -1.33 5.05
CA GLU A 502 14.53 -1.28 5.48
C GLU A 502 15.48 -1.32 4.28
N LEU A 503 15.22 -2.20 3.30
CA LEU A 503 16.02 -2.30 2.08
C LEU A 503 16.04 -0.98 1.32
N ARG A 504 14.88 -0.35 1.09
CA ARG A 504 14.79 0.95 0.40
C ARG A 504 15.48 2.04 1.20
N LYS A 505 15.37 2.02 2.52
CA LYS A 505 15.94 3.04 3.40
C LYS A 505 17.47 2.98 3.44
N ASP A 506 18.03 1.77 3.61
CA ASP A 506 19.42 1.60 4.04
C ASP A 506 20.29 0.71 3.12
N PHE A 507 19.71 -0.03 2.17
CA PHE A 507 20.47 -1.03 1.39
C PHE A 507 20.49 -0.72 -0.11
N ILE A 508 19.35 -0.59 -0.79
CA ILE A 508 19.32 -0.50 -2.26
C ILE A 508 20.08 0.73 -2.74
N ASN A 509 21.23 0.52 -3.41
CA ASN A 509 22.17 1.55 -3.88
C ASN A 509 22.64 2.52 -2.78
N LYS A 510 22.77 2.03 -1.54
CA LYS A 510 23.17 2.80 -0.36
C LYS A 510 24.19 2.03 0.47
N ASN A 511 24.95 2.73 1.31
CA ASN A 511 25.83 2.11 2.31
C ASN A 511 26.80 1.03 1.74
N GLY A 512 27.25 1.23 0.50
CA GLY A 512 28.16 0.33 -0.22
C GLY A 512 27.51 -0.90 -0.85
N TYR A 513 26.18 -1.05 -0.76
CA TYR A 513 25.43 -2.05 -1.49
C TYR A 513 25.08 -1.53 -2.88
N GLU A 514 25.26 -2.37 -3.90
CA GLU A 514 24.91 -2.09 -5.28
C GLU A 514 23.82 -3.05 -5.77
N PHE A 515 22.82 -2.49 -6.46
CA PHE A 515 21.80 -3.27 -7.15
C PHE A 515 22.38 -4.08 -8.31
N LYS A 516 21.94 -5.33 -8.43
CA LYS A 516 22.12 -6.21 -9.59
C LYS A 516 20.81 -6.94 -9.87
N PHE A 517 20.68 -7.47 -11.08
CA PHE A 517 19.53 -8.29 -11.48
C PHE A 517 20.03 -9.55 -12.17
N ASP A 518 19.62 -10.70 -11.66
CA ASP A 518 19.92 -11.99 -12.26
C ASP A 518 18.91 -12.29 -13.37
N LYS A 519 19.37 -12.27 -14.62
CA LYS A 519 18.51 -12.44 -15.79
C LYS A 519 18.04 -13.87 -15.99
N ASP A 520 18.78 -14.84 -15.48
CA ASP A 520 18.41 -16.25 -15.60
C ASP A 520 17.37 -16.58 -14.53
N ALA A 521 17.63 -16.16 -13.28
CA ALA A 521 16.72 -16.37 -12.16
C ALA A 521 15.50 -15.44 -12.12
N LYS A 522 15.54 -14.33 -12.88
CA LYS A 522 14.51 -13.27 -12.95
C LYS A 522 14.22 -12.56 -11.61
N VAL A 523 15.26 -12.36 -10.79
CA VAL A 523 15.14 -11.68 -9.50
C VAL A 523 16.28 -10.70 -9.23
N PRO A 524 16.03 -9.62 -8.46
CA PRO A 524 17.08 -8.70 -8.05
C PRO A 524 17.92 -9.28 -6.90
N TYR A 525 19.13 -8.74 -6.78
CA TYR A 525 19.97 -8.97 -5.61
C TYR A 525 20.88 -7.77 -5.38
N LEU A 526 21.45 -7.68 -4.19
CA LEU A 526 22.45 -6.67 -3.85
C LEU A 526 23.83 -7.33 -3.71
N VAL A 527 24.86 -6.61 -4.15
CA VAL A 527 26.25 -6.95 -3.86
C VAL A 527 26.87 -5.90 -2.95
N LYS A 528 27.82 -6.30 -2.11
CA LYS A 528 28.63 -5.39 -1.30
C LYS A 528 30.07 -5.85 -1.35
N ASN A 529 30.99 -4.95 -1.69
CA ASN A 529 32.42 -5.26 -1.90
C ASN A 529 32.66 -6.40 -2.91
N GLY A 530 31.79 -6.54 -3.91
CA GLY A 530 31.88 -7.59 -4.93
C GLY A 530 31.18 -8.91 -4.59
N ASP A 531 30.77 -9.10 -3.34
CA ASP A 531 30.10 -10.33 -2.88
C ASP A 531 28.58 -10.19 -2.88
N PHE A 532 27.86 -11.30 -3.12
CA PHE A 532 26.42 -11.39 -2.91
C PHE A 532 26.06 -11.07 -1.46
N ALA A 533 25.11 -10.16 -1.26
CA ALA A 533 24.84 -9.59 0.06
C ALA A 533 23.35 -9.46 0.41
N MET A 534 22.43 -9.58 -0.54
CA MET A 534 21.00 -9.63 -0.26
C MET A 534 20.23 -10.19 -1.45
N SER A 535 19.35 -11.17 -1.24
CA SER A 535 18.30 -11.55 -2.20
C SER A 535 16.99 -10.92 -1.76
N TYR A 536 16.15 -10.46 -2.69
CA TYR A 536 14.83 -9.89 -2.38
C TYR A 536 13.95 -9.86 -3.63
N ASP A 537 12.70 -9.41 -3.50
CA ASP A 537 11.82 -9.10 -4.62
C ASP A 537 11.57 -7.60 -4.77
N ASN A 538 11.40 -7.15 -6.01
CA ASN A 538 11.07 -5.77 -6.34
C ASN A 538 9.95 -5.72 -7.40
N GLU A 539 9.60 -4.52 -7.82
CA GLU A 539 8.55 -4.26 -8.81
C GLU A 539 8.77 -5.03 -10.14
N LEU A 540 10.02 -5.21 -10.58
CA LEU A 540 10.35 -5.97 -11.80
C LEU A 540 10.17 -7.48 -11.60
N SER A 541 10.70 -8.07 -10.53
CA SER A 541 10.50 -9.51 -10.29
C SER A 541 9.05 -9.84 -9.98
N ILE A 542 8.33 -8.96 -9.29
CA ILE A 542 6.88 -9.08 -9.08
C ILE A 542 6.14 -9.06 -10.41
N PHE A 543 6.43 -8.12 -11.31
CA PHE A 543 5.82 -8.12 -12.64
C PHE A 543 6.03 -9.46 -13.35
N ILE A 544 7.25 -9.98 -13.36
CA ILE A 544 7.58 -11.26 -14.02
C ILE A 544 6.87 -12.43 -13.34
N LYS A 545 6.80 -12.46 -12.00
CA LYS A 545 6.04 -13.47 -11.24
C LYS A 545 4.54 -13.39 -11.49
N SER A 546 3.97 -12.19 -11.61
CA SER A 546 2.57 -12.02 -12.00
C SER A 546 2.31 -12.50 -13.43
N GLN A 547 3.23 -12.28 -14.38
CA GLN A 547 3.10 -12.89 -15.71
C GLN A 547 3.17 -14.41 -15.62
N TYR A 548 4.05 -14.97 -14.78
CA TYR A 548 4.09 -16.42 -14.55
C TYR A 548 2.76 -16.96 -14.01
N VAL A 549 2.10 -16.24 -13.08
CA VAL A 549 0.75 -16.59 -12.57
C VAL A 549 -0.26 -16.67 -13.72
N LEU A 550 -0.29 -15.63 -14.56
CA LEU A 550 -1.23 -15.54 -15.69
C LEU A 550 -0.96 -16.62 -16.75
N GLU A 551 0.30 -16.79 -17.14
CA GLU A 551 0.73 -17.73 -18.17
C GLU A 551 0.54 -19.20 -17.77
N ASN A 552 0.64 -19.50 -16.48
CA ASN A 552 0.49 -20.86 -15.95
C ASN A 552 -0.87 -21.11 -15.30
N CYS A 553 -1.81 -20.18 -15.47
CA CYS A 553 -3.19 -20.35 -15.01
C CYS A 553 -3.27 -20.69 -13.52
N LEU A 554 -2.46 -19.98 -12.73
CA LEU A 554 -2.44 -20.11 -11.28
C LEU A 554 -3.62 -19.36 -10.66
N GLY A 555 -3.99 -19.75 -9.43
CA GLY A 555 -5.13 -19.16 -8.72
C GLY A 555 -4.92 -17.72 -8.26
N GLY A 556 -3.69 -17.22 -8.28
CA GLY A 556 -3.37 -15.87 -7.81
C GLY A 556 -1.96 -15.74 -7.26
N ILE A 557 -1.73 -14.63 -6.56
CA ILE A 557 -0.46 -14.20 -5.99
C ILE A 557 -0.68 -13.65 -4.58
N PHE A 558 0.27 -13.88 -3.68
CA PHE A 558 0.21 -13.32 -2.34
C PHE A 558 1.54 -12.80 -1.82
N SER A 559 1.49 -11.86 -0.87
CA SER A 559 2.67 -11.35 -0.17
C SER A 559 2.86 -11.92 1.23
N TRP A 560 4.12 -12.08 1.62
CA TRP A 560 4.54 -12.21 3.02
C TRP A 560 5.54 -11.08 3.35
N THR A 561 5.19 -10.05 4.10
CA THR A 561 3.87 -9.68 4.66
C THR A 561 3.65 -8.18 4.43
N SER A 562 2.40 -7.72 4.41
CA SER A 562 2.05 -6.32 4.12
C SER A 562 2.81 -5.30 4.97
N THR A 563 3.05 -5.63 6.25
CA THR A 563 3.73 -4.75 7.21
C THR A 563 5.22 -4.52 6.90
N TYR A 564 5.79 -5.20 5.91
CA TYR A 564 7.17 -4.99 5.47
C TYR A 564 7.31 -4.03 4.28
N ASP A 565 6.17 -3.55 3.75
CA ASP A 565 6.05 -2.56 2.68
C ASP A 565 4.96 -1.54 3.06
N GLN A 566 5.23 -0.71 4.07
CA GLN A 566 4.22 0.19 4.66
C GLN A 566 3.70 1.26 3.68
N ALA A 567 4.40 1.47 2.56
CA ALA A 567 4.00 2.37 1.49
C ALA A 567 3.20 1.67 0.36
N ASN A 568 2.90 0.38 0.49
CA ASN A 568 2.19 -0.45 -0.49
C ASN A 568 2.81 -0.40 -1.90
N ILE A 569 4.14 -0.26 -2.00
CA ILE A 569 4.85 -0.16 -3.28
C ILE A 569 4.82 -1.50 -3.99
N LEU A 570 5.23 -2.57 -3.28
CA LEU A 570 5.20 -3.93 -3.79
C LEU A 570 3.77 -4.47 -3.85
N ALA A 571 2.91 -4.12 -2.89
CA ALA A 571 1.49 -4.49 -2.93
C ALA A 571 0.79 -3.94 -4.18
N ASN A 572 1.02 -2.67 -4.53
CA ASN A 572 0.49 -2.08 -5.76
C ASN A 572 1.10 -2.72 -7.01
N ALA A 573 2.40 -3.04 -7.03
CA ALA A 573 2.99 -3.78 -8.14
C ALA A 573 2.37 -5.18 -8.29
N MET A 574 2.07 -5.85 -7.18
CA MET A 574 1.41 -7.16 -7.20
C MET A 574 -0.01 -7.07 -7.76
N ASN A 575 -0.79 -6.07 -7.32
CA ASN A 575 -2.13 -5.81 -7.85
C ASN A 575 -2.10 -5.48 -9.35
N GLN A 576 -1.28 -4.52 -9.77
CA GLN A 576 -1.18 -4.14 -11.17
C GLN A 576 -0.65 -5.29 -12.03
N GLY A 577 0.28 -6.10 -11.52
CA GLY A 577 0.81 -7.25 -12.25
C GLY A 577 -0.26 -8.27 -12.66
N ILE A 578 -1.32 -8.42 -11.87
CA ILE A 578 -2.46 -9.30 -12.16
C ILE A 578 -3.57 -8.55 -12.90
N ASN A 579 -3.98 -7.39 -12.41
CA ASN A 579 -5.20 -6.70 -12.85
C ASN A 579 -4.98 -5.71 -13.99
N ASP A 580 -3.79 -5.11 -14.10
CA ASP A 580 -3.40 -4.15 -15.14
C ASP A 580 -1.92 -4.31 -15.56
N PRO A 581 -1.55 -5.48 -16.14
CA PRO A 581 -0.16 -5.80 -16.42
C PRO A 581 0.49 -4.85 -17.45
N SER A 582 -0.32 -4.24 -18.31
CA SER A 582 0.18 -3.26 -19.30
C SER A 582 0.68 -1.99 -18.62
N LYS A 583 0.00 -1.52 -17.58
CA LYS A 583 0.43 -0.36 -16.80
C LYS A 583 1.74 -0.64 -16.08
N LEU A 584 1.82 -1.74 -15.32
CA LEU A 584 3.03 -2.10 -14.60
C LEU A 584 4.21 -2.33 -15.54
N LYS A 585 3.99 -2.98 -16.69
CA LYS A 585 5.01 -3.15 -17.72
C LYS A 585 5.63 -1.81 -18.13
N ASN A 586 4.80 -0.81 -18.43
CA ASN A 586 5.28 0.53 -18.81
C ASN A 586 6.06 1.21 -17.68
N GLU A 587 5.58 1.11 -16.44
CA GLU A 587 6.28 1.66 -15.27
C GLU A 587 7.67 1.02 -15.08
N VAL A 588 7.73 -0.31 -15.15
CA VAL A 588 8.97 -1.08 -14.98
C VAL A 588 9.93 -0.86 -16.16
N GLU A 589 9.46 -0.80 -17.41
CA GLU A 589 10.31 -0.50 -18.58
C GLU A 589 10.91 0.91 -18.51
N ASN A 590 10.18 1.89 -17.95
CA ASN A 590 10.69 3.24 -17.75
C ASN A 590 11.80 3.30 -16.69
N ILE A 591 11.74 2.45 -15.66
CA ILE A 591 12.72 2.41 -14.57
C ILE A 591 13.95 1.59 -14.96
N TYR A 592 13.75 0.37 -15.48
CA TYR A 592 14.80 -0.61 -15.71
C TYR A 592 15.26 -0.70 -17.18
N GLY A 593 14.58 -0.02 -18.10
CA GLY A 593 14.76 -0.18 -19.55
C GLY A 593 14.00 -1.41 -20.07
N LYS A 594 14.10 -1.66 -21.38
CA LYS A 594 13.55 -2.89 -21.97
C LYS A 594 14.32 -4.10 -21.43
N TYR A 595 13.60 -5.13 -20.97
CA TYR A 595 14.12 -6.32 -20.31
C TYR A 595 13.75 -7.61 -21.03
#